data_AF-A0A2M7CDL1-F1
#
_entry.id   AF-A0A2M7CDL1-F1
#
_cell.length_a   1.000
_cell.length_b   1.000
_cell.length_c   1.000
_cell.angle_alpha   90.00
_cell.angle_beta   90.00
_cell.angle_gamma   90.00
#
_symmetry.space_group_name_H-M   'P 1'
#
loop_
_entity.id
_entity.type
_entity.pdbx_description
1 polymer ?
#
loop_
_entity_poly.entity_id
_entity_poly.type
_entity_poly.pdbx_seq_one_letter_code
_entity_poly.pdbx_strand_id
1 'polypeptide(L)'
;MFGRSLTMKRPALWLAVFFFLIPLSLIGYRVLRLGYPLLPTSPVKAWGLTMEIFFEPAGGNGKEIEIRAGLPESRSGQTVIEQRDLSGTLQFNIMPEGLNQIGVWSGEPEGRVLSYRATVLLNPKRLRKPKPPGPESFPAIIADKSEQILAKRLIERYASLKAPEKLKTIAATAKGIWEEPPPDDNDLKQWSAIQKKYGAEGALLILLRLADFPVRKVQGFVLAESVATQPDRWIAVWTGQKWEHIQPETGDFYSESVCLLPLMIGDTPLVRISGGKLQEVRWDLGKQTLSQWRAHFERIYRSGRFLDRWSLFAIPNQFQEIFRILLLVPIGVLMISVLRNIVGFPTFGIFMPVLMALAFRSTGLSYGLGIFAGVVLIGYLLRRGIDRLHLLLVPRLSFLITFVILAFTVFALIGSKFGVREFMAIGLLPFVILSMTIERFFILIEESGAFQALRTAAGSAAVAAITYKIIQIDPLQLTFFVYPELLFAIMGLLLLLGNYSGYRLSEILRFKVLGEKS
;
A
#
# COMPACT_ATOMS: atom_id res chain seq x y z
N MET A 1 -9.49 -56.32 9.10
CA MET A 1 -10.73 -55.97 8.36
C MET A 1 -10.67 -54.47 8.01
N PHE A 2 -9.79 -54.11 7.07
CA PHE A 2 -9.52 -52.73 6.66
C PHE A 2 -10.04 -52.56 5.23
N GLY A 3 -10.87 -51.55 4.98
CA GLY A 3 -11.31 -51.19 3.63
C GLY A 3 -12.82 -51.26 3.43
N ARG A 4 -13.59 -50.38 4.09
CA ARG A 4 -14.75 -49.81 3.40
C ARG A 4 -14.23 -48.63 2.60
N SER A 5 -14.11 -48.85 1.29
CA SER A 5 -13.79 -47.82 0.31
C SER A 5 -14.73 -46.63 0.46
N LEU A 6 -14.19 -45.43 0.19
CA LEU A 6 -14.94 -44.20 -0.04
C LEU A 6 -15.99 -44.44 -1.13
N THR A 7 -17.17 -44.96 -0.79
CA THR A 7 -18.31 -44.99 -1.69
C THR A 7 -18.99 -43.63 -1.62
N MET A 8 -18.28 -42.61 -2.11
CA MET A 8 -18.88 -41.31 -2.34
C MET A 8 -20.05 -41.51 -3.31
N LYS A 9 -21.21 -40.94 -3.00
CA LYS A 9 -22.32 -40.88 -3.95
C LYS A 9 -21.80 -40.17 -5.21
N ARG A 10 -21.83 -40.85 -6.37
CA ARG A 10 -21.38 -40.33 -7.67
C ARG A 10 -21.73 -38.84 -7.92
N PRO A 11 -22.94 -38.33 -7.62
CA PRO A 11 -23.26 -36.90 -7.82
C PRO A 11 -22.42 -35.94 -6.95
N ALA A 12 -22.07 -36.32 -5.72
CA ALA A 12 -21.26 -35.47 -4.84
C ALA A 12 -19.82 -35.32 -5.35
N LEU A 13 -19.27 -36.38 -5.94
CA LEU A 13 -17.92 -36.35 -6.51
C LEU A 13 -17.85 -35.50 -7.78
N TRP A 14 -18.86 -35.59 -8.65
CA TRP A 14 -18.99 -34.70 -9.82
C TRP A 14 -19.10 -33.23 -9.42
N LEU A 15 -19.87 -32.92 -8.38
CA LEU A 15 -19.99 -31.56 -7.87
C LEU A 15 -18.65 -31.04 -7.32
N ALA A 16 -17.92 -31.86 -6.55
CA ALA A 16 -16.60 -31.48 -6.04
C ALA A 16 -15.61 -31.20 -7.17
N VAL A 17 -15.57 -32.04 -8.21
CA VAL A 17 -14.70 -31.84 -9.38
C VAL A 17 -15.03 -30.53 -10.10
N PHE A 18 -16.32 -30.21 -10.25
CA PHE A 18 -16.76 -28.93 -10.82
C PHE A 18 -16.27 -27.72 -10.01
N PHE A 19 -16.38 -27.79 -8.68
CA PHE A 19 -15.88 -26.75 -7.77
C PHE A 19 -14.35 -26.58 -7.79
N PHE A 20 -13.58 -27.57 -8.24
CA PHE A 20 -12.13 -27.43 -8.47
C PHE A 20 -11.77 -26.96 -9.89
N LEU A 21 -12.54 -27.37 -10.91
CA LEU A 21 -12.26 -27.01 -12.30
C LEU A 21 -12.50 -25.51 -12.59
N ILE A 22 -13.55 -24.92 -12.03
CA ILE A 22 -13.84 -23.48 -12.17
C ILE A 22 -12.68 -22.60 -11.70
N PRO A 23 -12.21 -22.69 -10.45
CA PRO A 23 -11.12 -21.83 -9.99
C PRO A 23 -9.82 -22.12 -10.73
N LEU A 24 -9.53 -23.37 -11.10
CA LEU A 24 -8.32 -23.70 -11.85
C LEU A 24 -8.33 -23.03 -13.24
N SER A 25 -9.49 -23.03 -13.92
CA SER A 25 -9.66 -22.36 -15.21
C SER A 25 -9.51 -20.83 -15.10
N LEU A 26 -10.15 -20.21 -14.10
CA LEU A 26 -10.11 -18.76 -13.90
C LEU A 26 -8.72 -18.27 -13.45
N ILE A 27 -8.05 -18.98 -12.55
CA ILE A 27 -6.68 -18.68 -12.13
C ILE A 27 -5.72 -18.87 -13.31
N GLY A 28 -5.87 -19.97 -14.07
CA GLY A 28 -5.09 -20.22 -15.28
C GLY A 28 -5.22 -19.08 -16.29
N TYR A 29 -6.43 -18.56 -16.50
CA TYR A 29 -6.65 -17.40 -17.35
C TYR A 29 -5.97 -16.13 -16.80
N ARG A 30 -6.09 -15.83 -15.51
CA ARG A 30 -5.44 -14.67 -14.88
C ARG A 30 -3.92 -14.74 -14.95
N VAL A 31 -3.33 -15.91 -14.75
CA VAL A 31 -1.87 -16.09 -14.79
C VAL A 31 -1.34 -16.02 -16.22
N LEU A 32 -1.92 -16.80 -17.15
CA LEU A 32 -1.39 -16.94 -18.52
C LEU A 32 -1.73 -15.76 -19.43
N ARG A 33 -2.94 -15.19 -19.33
CA ARG A 33 -3.39 -14.10 -20.21
C ARG A 33 -3.24 -12.71 -19.60
N LEU A 34 -3.40 -12.59 -18.27
CA LEU A 34 -3.32 -11.29 -17.58
C LEU A 34 -1.99 -11.08 -16.84
N GLY A 35 -1.11 -12.08 -16.82
CA GLY A 35 0.26 -11.95 -16.28
C GLY A 35 0.33 -11.84 -14.76
N TYR A 36 -0.68 -12.33 -14.03
CA TYR A 36 -0.68 -12.28 -12.58
C TYR A 36 0.42 -13.20 -12.03
N PRO A 37 1.28 -12.73 -11.10
CA PRO A 37 2.27 -13.60 -10.48
C PRO A 37 1.61 -14.75 -9.69
N LEU A 38 2.21 -15.93 -9.70
CA LEU A 38 1.65 -17.10 -8.98
C LEU A 38 1.83 -17.00 -7.46
N LEU A 39 2.87 -16.30 -7.01
CA LEU A 39 3.21 -16.13 -5.60
C LEU A 39 3.57 -14.66 -5.32
N PRO A 40 3.32 -14.15 -4.10
CA PRO A 40 3.77 -12.83 -3.69
C PRO A 40 5.31 -12.81 -3.63
N THR A 41 5.96 -12.47 -4.74
CA THR A 41 7.42 -12.26 -4.78
C THR A 41 7.78 -10.85 -4.28
N SER A 42 9.05 -10.66 -3.94
CA SER A 42 9.72 -9.53 -3.27
C SER A 42 9.08 -8.15 -3.45
N PRO A 43 9.05 -7.30 -2.41
CA PRO A 43 8.46 -5.96 -2.47
C PRO A 43 9.03 -5.15 -3.64
N VAL A 44 8.18 -4.44 -4.37
CA VAL A 44 8.67 -3.49 -5.38
C VAL A 44 9.12 -2.24 -4.66
N LYS A 45 10.28 -1.72 -5.07
CA LYS A 45 10.75 -0.41 -4.64
C LYS A 45 9.81 0.65 -5.21
N ALA A 46 9.04 1.28 -4.33
CA ALA A 46 8.26 2.46 -4.65
C ALA A 46 8.74 3.62 -3.77
N TRP A 47 8.43 4.82 -4.22
CA TRP A 47 8.74 6.06 -3.52
C TRP A 47 7.43 6.79 -3.26
N GLY A 48 7.16 7.08 -1.99
CA GLY A 48 6.10 8.00 -1.60
C GLY A 48 6.65 9.41 -1.64
N LEU A 49 5.96 10.29 -2.36
CA LEU A 49 6.16 11.73 -2.36
C LEU A 49 4.98 12.35 -1.62
N THR A 50 5.23 12.94 -0.46
CA THR A 50 4.24 13.79 0.23
C THR A 50 4.66 15.24 0.09
N MET A 51 3.76 16.09 -0.37
CA MET A 51 3.95 17.53 -0.52
C MET A 51 3.00 18.25 0.42
N GLU A 52 3.55 19.07 1.31
CA GLU A 52 2.82 19.92 2.24
C GLU A 52 3.11 21.38 1.90
N ILE A 53 2.08 22.10 1.44
CA ILE A 53 2.18 23.52 1.09
C ILE A 53 1.55 24.33 2.22
N PHE A 54 2.38 25.14 2.89
CA PHE A 54 1.96 26.08 3.92
C PHE A 54 1.73 27.45 3.27
N PHE A 55 0.52 28.00 3.45
CA PHE A 55 0.15 29.26 2.82
C PHE A 55 -0.72 30.12 3.73
N GLU A 56 -0.72 31.42 3.44
CA GLU A 56 -1.51 32.42 4.16
C GLU A 56 -2.44 33.16 3.19
N PRO A 57 -3.77 33.14 3.39
CA PRO A 57 -4.73 33.84 2.53
C PRO A 57 -4.49 35.35 2.48
N ALA A 58 -4.59 35.96 1.31
CA ALA A 58 -4.50 37.42 1.14
C ALA A 58 -5.86 38.08 1.38
N GLY A 59 -6.29 38.11 2.64
CA GLY A 59 -7.55 38.69 3.09
C GLY A 59 -8.28 37.77 4.07
N GLY A 60 -9.00 38.34 5.03
CA GLY A 60 -9.83 37.56 5.97
C GLY A 60 -10.81 36.62 5.25
N ASN A 61 -11.28 35.60 5.97
CA ASN A 61 -12.14 34.49 5.50
C ASN A 61 -13.03 34.86 4.30
N GLY A 62 -12.93 34.11 3.19
CA GLY A 62 -13.88 34.16 2.07
C GLY A 62 -13.36 34.67 0.71
N LYS A 63 -12.03 34.71 0.47
CA LYS A 63 -11.50 34.91 -0.89
C LYS A 63 -11.04 33.59 -1.50
N GLU A 64 -11.44 33.37 -2.75
CA GLU A 64 -11.00 32.22 -3.55
C GLU A 64 -9.47 32.27 -3.73
N ILE A 65 -8.82 31.16 -3.38
CA ILE A 65 -7.38 30.96 -3.59
C ILE A 65 -7.21 29.93 -4.69
N GLU A 66 -6.23 30.17 -5.56
CA GLU A 66 -5.79 29.21 -6.56
C GLU A 66 -4.33 28.82 -6.30
N ILE A 67 -4.08 27.55 -6.00
CA ILE A 67 -2.74 26.99 -5.82
C ILE A 67 -2.44 26.12 -7.03
N ARG A 68 -1.30 26.35 -7.69
CA ARG A 68 -0.79 25.54 -8.78
C ARG A 68 0.52 24.89 -8.35
N ALA A 69 0.64 23.58 -8.46
CA ALA A 69 1.88 22.87 -8.16
C ALA A 69 2.21 21.80 -9.22
N GLY A 70 3.49 21.64 -9.51
CA GLY A 70 3.99 20.59 -10.39
C GLY A 70 3.83 19.21 -9.75
N LEU A 71 3.22 18.29 -10.49
CA LEU A 71 2.97 16.91 -10.06
C LEU A 71 3.87 15.93 -10.80
N PRO A 72 4.22 14.78 -10.19
CA PRO A 72 4.96 13.75 -10.89
C PRO A 72 4.12 13.20 -12.04
N GLU A 73 4.73 13.11 -13.23
CA GLU A 73 4.14 12.51 -14.42
C GLU A 73 4.71 11.10 -14.65
N SER A 74 3.91 10.19 -15.23
CA SER A 74 4.40 8.85 -15.59
C SER A 74 5.34 8.90 -16.80
N ARG A 75 6.66 8.79 -16.57
CA ARG A 75 7.71 8.84 -17.60
C ARG A 75 8.37 7.48 -17.86
N SER A 76 9.35 7.45 -18.77
CA SER A 76 10.14 6.24 -19.04
C SER A 76 10.78 5.72 -17.74
N GLY A 77 10.53 4.46 -17.38
CA GLY A 77 11.01 3.87 -16.13
C GLY A 77 10.30 4.30 -14.84
N GLN A 78 9.32 5.21 -14.88
CA GLN A 78 8.58 5.71 -13.71
C GLN A 78 7.07 5.65 -13.96
N THR A 79 6.32 5.04 -13.04
CA THR A 79 4.85 5.01 -13.14
C THR A 79 4.26 5.57 -11.87
N VAL A 80 3.46 6.62 -12.01
CA VAL A 80 2.70 7.18 -10.90
C VAL A 80 1.46 6.32 -10.70
N ILE A 81 1.38 5.76 -9.51
CA ILE A 81 0.43 4.76 -9.05
C ILE A 81 -0.75 5.51 -8.43
N GLU A 82 -0.52 6.05 -7.24
CA GLU A 82 -1.54 6.69 -6.45
C GLU A 82 -1.32 8.20 -6.48
N GLN A 83 -2.39 8.97 -6.63
CA GLN A 83 -2.43 10.42 -6.44
C GLN A 83 -3.63 10.72 -5.56
N ARG A 84 -3.39 11.25 -4.37
CA ARG A 84 -4.44 11.64 -3.43
C ARG A 84 -4.29 13.10 -3.07
N ASP A 85 -5.40 13.79 -3.22
CA ASP A 85 -5.61 15.05 -2.53
C ASP A 85 -6.13 14.76 -1.13
N LEU A 86 -5.50 15.38 -0.12
CA LEU A 86 -5.94 15.33 1.28
C LEU A 86 -6.49 16.70 1.71
N SER A 87 -6.69 17.60 0.76
CA SER A 87 -7.19 18.95 0.97
C SER A 87 -8.71 18.89 1.10
N GLY A 88 -9.25 19.30 2.25
CA GLY A 88 -10.67 19.14 2.56
C GLY A 88 -11.62 19.80 1.56
N THR A 89 -11.63 21.13 1.50
CA THR A 89 -12.66 21.91 0.78
C THR A 89 -12.26 22.44 -0.59
N LEU A 90 -10.99 22.33 -0.97
CA LEU A 90 -10.49 22.84 -2.25
C LEU A 90 -10.84 21.86 -3.38
N GLN A 91 -11.30 22.40 -4.51
CA GLN A 91 -11.52 21.59 -5.70
C GLN A 91 -10.18 21.29 -6.37
N PHE A 92 -9.83 20.02 -6.47
CA PHE A 92 -8.60 19.56 -7.11
C PHE A 92 -8.83 19.10 -8.54
N ASN A 93 -8.12 19.73 -9.47
CA ASN A 93 -8.08 19.34 -10.88
C ASN A 93 -6.64 19.14 -11.34
N ILE A 94 -6.44 18.14 -12.20
CA ILE A 94 -5.14 17.90 -12.83
C ILE A 94 -5.20 18.32 -14.29
N MET A 95 -4.33 19.23 -14.68
CA MET A 95 -4.25 19.75 -16.04
C MET A 95 -2.88 19.42 -16.64
N PRO A 96 -2.84 18.80 -17.84
CA PRO A 96 -1.59 18.67 -18.58
C PRO A 96 -1.20 20.02 -19.21
N GLU A 97 0.02 20.49 -18.95
CA GLU A 97 0.57 21.72 -19.53
C GLU A 97 1.89 21.40 -20.26
N GLY A 98 1.78 21.14 -21.56
CA GLY A 98 2.92 20.76 -22.41
C GLY A 98 3.57 19.43 -21.97
N LEU A 99 4.77 19.51 -21.40
CA LEU A 99 5.52 18.37 -20.85
C LEU A 99 5.35 18.19 -19.34
N ASN A 100 4.56 19.04 -18.69
CA ASN A 100 4.33 19.05 -17.25
C ASN A 100 2.91 18.63 -16.91
N GLN A 101 2.74 18.06 -15.72
CA GLN A 101 1.43 17.76 -15.14
C GLN A 101 1.25 18.69 -13.95
N ILE A 102 0.21 19.52 -13.96
CA ILE A 102 0.00 20.53 -12.93
C ILE A 102 -1.29 20.23 -12.17
N GLY A 103 -1.19 20.20 -10.85
CA GLY A 103 -2.33 20.19 -9.95
C GLY A 103 -2.79 21.62 -9.70
N VAL A 104 -4.09 21.87 -9.89
CA VAL A 104 -4.74 23.13 -9.59
C VAL A 104 -5.74 22.88 -8.47
N TRP A 105 -5.57 23.60 -7.36
CA TRP A 105 -6.51 23.62 -6.25
C TRP A 105 -7.17 24.99 -6.19
N SER A 106 -8.49 25.04 -6.34
CA SER A 106 -9.27 26.28 -6.30
C SER A 106 -10.41 26.21 -5.29
N GLY A 107 -10.64 27.30 -4.55
CA GLY A 107 -11.77 27.43 -3.64
C GLY A 107 -11.45 28.18 -2.35
N GLU A 108 -12.33 28.03 -1.36
CA GLU A 108 -12.17 28.62 -0.03
C GLU A 108 -11.44 27.65 0.91
N PRO A 109 -10.27 28.03 1.45
CA PRO A 109 -9.49 27.15 2.32
C PRO A 109 -10.04 27.15 3.76
N GLU A 110 -10.38 25.97 4.30
CA GLU A 110 -10.69 25.83 5.74
C GLU A 110 -9.42 25.79 6.63
N GLY A 111 -8.24 25.64 6.02
CA GLY A 111 -6.97 25.51 6.72
C GLY A 111 -5.80 26.19 5.99
N ARG A 112 -4.64 26.25 6.65
CA ARG A 112 -3.41 26.88 6.13
C ARG A 112 -2.41 25.88 5.51
N VAL A 113 -2.80 24.60 5.42
CA VAL A 113 -1.95 23.52 4.95
C VAL A 113 -2.69 22.72 3.89
N LEU A 114 -2.06 22.58 2.74
CA LEU A 114 -2.50 21.71 1.65
C LEU A 114 -1.56 20.51 1.60
N SER A 115 -2.13 19.30 1.67
CA SER A 115 -1.36 18.05 1.67
C SER A 115 -1.73 17.21 0.45
N TYR A 116 -0.72 16.92 -0.36
CA TYR A 116 -0.85 16.05 -1.53
C TYR A 116 0.09 14.86 -1.40
N ARG A 117 -0.38 13.66 -1.72
CA ARG A 117 0.44 12.45 -1.70
C ARG A 117 0.40 11.75 -3.04
N ALA A 118 1.57 11.43 -3.57
CA ALA A 118 1.74 10.57 -4.74
C ALA A 118 2.67 9.41 -4.46
N THR A 119 2.42 8.27 -5.09
CA THR A 119 3.34 7.11 -5.03
C THR A 119 3.88 6.81 -6.42
N VAL A 120 5.20 6.81 -6.55
CA VAL A 120 5.94 6.60 -7.80
C VAL A 120 6.64 5.25 -7.76
N LEU A 121 6.37 4.41 -8.76
CA LEU A 121 7.03 3.12 -8.91
C LEU A 121 8.14 3.18 -9.94
N LEU A 122 9.31 2.70 -9.56
CA LEU A 122 10.47 2.55 -10.44
C LEU A 122 10.38 1.20 -11.15
N ASN A 123 10.32 1.24 -12.48
CA ASN A 123 10.27 0.04 -13.30
C ASN A 123 11.50 -0.05 -14.22
N PRO A 124 12.55 -0.79 -13.82
CA PRO A 124 13.78 -0.88 -14.60
C PRO A 124 13.58 -1.59 -15.95
N LYS A 125 12.54 -2.43 -16.09
CA LYS A 125 12.27 -3.21 -17.32
C LYS A 125 11.64 -2.40 -18.46
N ARG A 126 11.26 -1.13 -18.21
CA ARG A 126 10.52 -0.30 -19.17
C ARG A 126 11.21 1.04 -19.43
N LEU A 127 12.52 0.99 -19.69
CA LEU A 127 13.25 2.09 -20.31
C LEU A 127 12.75 2.22 -21.76
N ARG A 128 11.67 2.98 -21.94
CA ARG A 128 11.20 3.43 -23.25
C ARG A 128 12.34 4.26 -23.87
N LYS A 129 12.70 4.02 -25.13
CA LYS A 129 13.70 4.82 -25.83
C LYS A 129 13.35 6.31 -25.64
N PRO A 130 14.30 7.14 -25.17
CA PRO A 130 14.01 8.52 -24.88
C PRO A 130 13.53 9.22 -26.16
N LYS A 131 12.44 9.98 -26.04
CA LYS A 131 11.84 10.67 -27.19
C LYS A 131 12.76 11.85 -27.57
N PRO A 132 13.04 12.06 -28.87
CA PRO A 132 13.79 13.23 -29.30
C PRO A 132 13.08 14.53 -28.86
N PRO A 133 13.85 15.60 -28.62
CA PRO A 133 13.31 16.90 -28.21
C PRO A 133 12.32 17.44 -29.26
N GLY A 134 11.25 18.08 -28.78
CA GLY A 134 10.34 18.85 -29.62
C GLY A 134 10.83 20.30 -29.81
N PRO A 135 10.19 21.09 -30.69
CA PRO A 135 10.60 22.48 -30.97
C PRO A 135 10.65 23.40 -29.74
N GLU A 136 9.83 23.13 -28.73
CA GLU A 136 9.73 23.91 -27.49
C GLU A 136 10.91 23.70 -26.51
N SER A 137 11.83 22.76 -26.79
CA SER A 137 12.95 22.47 -25.88
C SER A 137 14.11 23.47 -25.97
N PHE A 138 13.94 24.59 -26.66
CA PHE A 138 14.97 25.62 -26.83
C PHE A 138 14.52 26.89 -26.12
N PRO A 139 14.95 27.12 -24.87
CA PRO A 139 14.57 28.34 -24.18
C PRO A 139 15.20 29.57 -24.89
N ALA A 140 14.73 30.80 -24.64
CA ALA A 140 15.22 31.99 -25.34
C ALA A 140 16.63 32.41 -24.86
N ILE A 141 17.52 32.84 -25.78
CA ILE A 141 18.89 33.31 -25.43
C ILE A 141 18.79 34.61 -24.65
N ILE A 142 19.25 34.57 -23.40
CA ILE A 142 19.15 35.66 -22.42
C ILE A 142 20.34 36.64 -22.58
N ALA A 143 21.45 36.17 -23.18
CA ALA A 143 22.69 36.93 -23.33
C ALA A 143 22.61 38.03 -24.41
N ASP A 144 23.31 39.13 -24.18
CA ASP A 144 23.45 40.22 -25.15
C ASP A 144 24.26 39.78 -26.38
N LYS A 145 24.11 40.47 -27.53
CA LYS A 145 24.79 40.09 -28.79
C LYS A 145 26.32 40.01 -28.64
N SER A 146 26.94 40.89 -27.85
CA SER A 146 28.38 40.86 -27.58
C SER A 146 28.80 39.65 -26.76
N GLU A 147 28.00 39.29 -25.74
CA GLU A 147 28.22 38.12 -24.89
C GLU A 147 28.07 36.81 -25.69
N GLN A 148 27.12 36.78 -26.64
CA GLN A 148 26.94 35.65 -27.57
C GLN A 148 28.15 35.45 -28.48
N ILE A 149 28.74 36.54 -29.00
CA ILE A 149 29.94 36.45 -29.85
C ILE A 149 31.13 35.88 -29.07
N LEU A 150 31.32 36.32 -27.83
CA LEU A 150 32.38 35.79 -26.96
C LEU A 150 32.18 34.31 -26.65
N ALA A 151 30.98 33.93 -26.23
CA ALA A 151 30.67 32.55 -25.92
C ALA A 151 30.76 31.64 -27.16
N LYS A 152 30.39 32.14 -28.35
CA LYS A 152 30.57 31.42 -29.60
C LYS A 152 32.05 31.18 -29.92
N ARG A 153 32.92 32.18 -29.74
CA ARG A 153 34.38 32.03 -29.91
C ARG A 153 34.96 30.99 -28.95
N LEU A 154 34.46 30.92 -27.71
CA LEU A 154 34.88 29.91 -26.74
C LEU A 154 34.49 28.50 -27.19
N ILE A 155 33.29 28.33 -27.75
CA ILE A 155 32.75 27.03 -28.19
C ILE A 155 33.33 26.56 -29.52
N GLU A 156 33.69 27.47 -30.44
CA GLU A 156 34.27 27.13 -31.75
C GLU A 156 35.55 26.29 -31.62
N ARG A 157 36.30 26.44 -30.52
CA ARG A 157 37.46 25.60 -30.17
C ARG A 157 37.10 24.11 -30.04
N TYR A 158 35.87 23.83 -29.62
CA TYR A 158 35.34 22.49 -29.37
C TYR A 158 34.41 22.00 -30.50
N ALA A 159 34.36 22.71 -31.63
CA ALA A 159 33.45 22.39 -32.73
C ALA A 159 33.76 21.03 -33.41
N SER A 160 35.02 20.58 -33.36
CA SER A 160 35.47 19.30 -33.93
C SER A 160 35.16 18.08 -33.06
N LEU A 161 34.79 18.28 -31.78
CA LEU A 161 34.51 17.20 -30.84
C LEU A 161 33.13 16.58 -31.08
N LYS A 162 33.01 15.28 -30.84
CA LYS A 162 31.71 14.57 -30.91
C LYS A 162 30.78 15.08 -29.80
N ALA A 163 29.47 15.06 -30.06
CA ALA A 163 28.43 15.54 -29.14
C ALA A 163 28.63 15.17 -27.63
N PRO A 164 28.91 13.91 -27.23
CA PRO A 164 29.09 13.57 -25.82
C PRO A 164 30.39 14.10 -25.21
N GLU A 165 31.47 14.18 -25.99
CA GLU A 165 32.76 14.73 -25.53
C GLU A 165 32.69 16.25 -25.44
N LYS A 166 32.10 16.90 -26.46
CA LYS A 166 31.80 18.33 -26.49
C LYS A 166 30.95 18.77 -25.30
N LEU A 167 29.98 17.95 -24.89
CA LEU A 167 29.16 18.24 -23.72
C LEU A 167 29.97 18.21 -22.42
N LYS A 168 30.85 17.21 -22.24
CA LYS A 168 31.71 17.09 -21.06
C LYS A 168 32.71 18.24 -20.97
N THR A 169 33.30 18.63 -22.10
CA THR A 169 34.26 19.75 -22.13
C THR A 169 33.55 21.07 -21.83
N ILE A 170 32.37 21.33 -22.39
CA ILE A 170 31.56 22.52 -22.05
C ILE A 170 31.19 22.56 -20.56
N ALA A 171 30.79 21.42 -19.98
CA ALA A 171 30.49 21.33 -18.55
C ALA A 171 31.74 21.59 -17.68
N ALA A 172 32.91 21.09 -18.10
CA ALA A 172 34.19 21.37 -17.45
C ALA A 172 34.60 22.85 -17.59
N THR A 173 34.37 23.45 -18.76
CA THR A 173 34.60 24.87 -19.02
C THR A 173 33.76 25.76 -18.11
N ALA A 174 32.51 25.38 -17.84
CA ALA A 174 31.67 26.10 -16.88
C ALA A 174 32.25 26.10 -15.46
N LYS A 175 33.05 25.09 -15.07
CA LYS A 175 33.81 25.03 -13.81
C LYS A 175 35.10 25.87 -13.82
N GLY A 176 35.48 26.43 -14.97
CA GLY A 176 36.79 27.07 -15.16
C GLY A 176 37.93 26.09 -15.44
N ILE A 177 37.62 24.83 -15.79
CA ILE A 177 38.59 23.86 -16.28
C ILE A 177 38.61 23.95 -17.81
N TRP A 178 39.71 24.43 -18.35
CA TRP A 178 39.88 24.64 -19.79
C TRP A 178 40.80 23.55 -20.37
N GLU A 179 40.52 23.10 -21.59
CA GLU A 179 41.47 22.29 -22.35
C GLU A 179 42.70 23.12 -22.74
N GLU A 180 43.85 22.47 -22.83
CA GLU A 180 45.10 23.12 -23.21
C GLU A 180 45.17 23.33 -24.73
N PRO A 181 45.54 24.54 -25.23
CA PRO A 181 45.88 25.74 -24.46
C PRO A 181 44.64 26.53 -23.99
N PRO A 182 44.70 27.15 -22.78
CA PRO A 182 43.60 27.92 -22.22
C PRO A 182 43.29 29.16 -23.08
N PRO A 183 42.08 29.74 -22.97
CA PRO A 183 41.73 30.98 -23.63
C PRO A 183 42.59 32.17 -23.22
N ASP A 184 42.63 33.19 -24.08
CA ASP A 184 43.24 34.48 -23.76
C ASP A 184 42.70 35.05 -22.43
N ASP A 185 43.59 35.63 -21.62
CA ASP A 185 43.26 36.21 -20.31
C ASP A 185 42.12 37.24 -20.36
N ASN A 186 41.99 37.96 -21.48
CA ASN A 186 40.90 38.92 -21.68
C ASN A 186 39.53 38.22 -21.84
N ASP A 187 39.49 37.13 -22.61
CA ASP A 187 38.27 36.33 -22.78
C ASP A 187 37.87 35.66 -21.46
N LEU A 188 38.84 35.19 -20.66
CA LEU A 188 38.61 34.62 -19.33
C LEU A 188 38.01 35.64 -18.36
N LYS A 189 38.54 36.88 -18.33
CA LYS A 189 38.01 37.96 -17.49
C LYS A 189 36.58 38.32 -17.88
N GLN A 190 36.31 38.45 -19.18
CA GLN A 190 34.97 38.73 -19.68
C GLN A 190 33.99 37.57 -19.39
N TRP A 191 34.43 36.32 -19.50
CA TRP A 191 33.62 35.16 -19.13
C TRP A 191 33.28 35.13 -17.64
N SER A 192 34.25 35.44 -16.77
CA SER A 192 34.02 35.52 -15.32
C SER A 192 32.99 36.61 -14.95
N ALA A 193 32.93 37.70 -15.72
CA ALA A 193 31.92 38.74 -15.56
C ALA A 193 30.51 38.24 -15.96
N ILE A 194 30.40 37.44 -17.02
CA ILE A 194 29.15 36.80 -17.44
C ILE A 194 28.67 35.81 -16.37
N GLN A 195 29.57 34.98 -15.82
CA GLN A 195 29.24 34.07 -14.73
C GLN A 195 28.74 34.80 -13.48
N LYS A 196 29.32 35.96 -13.15
CA LYS A 196 28.82 36.82 -12.07
C LYS A 196 27.47 37.47 -12.38
N LYS A 197 27.22 37.85 -13.65
CA LYS A 197 25.99 38.52 -14.08
C LYS A 197 24.78 37.57 -14.12
N TYR A 198 24.94 36.37 -14.66
CA TYR A 198 23.83 35.42 -14.88
C TYR A 198 23.84 34.21 -13.94
N GLY A 199 24.85 34.09 -13.08
CA GLY A 199 25.08 32.90 -12.25
C GLY A 199 25.62 31.70 -13.03
N ALA A 200 25.99 30.64 -12.30
CA ALA A 200 26.54 29.42 -12.88
C ALA A 200 25.55 28.71 -13.83
N GLU A 201 24.26 28.65 -13.44
CA GLU A 201 23.19 28.07 -14.26
C GLU A 201 23.01 28.82 -15.59
N GLY A 202 22.94 30.15 -15.53
CA GLY A 202 22.75 30.99 -16.72
C GLY A 202 23.94 30.92 -17.69
N ALA A 203 25.16 30.98 -17.16
CA ALA A 203 26.37 30.86 -17.96
C ALA A 203 26.47 29.50 -18.68
N LEU A 204 26.19 28.40 -17.97
CA LEU A 204 26.19 27.06 -18.56
C LEU A 204 25.11 26.94 -19.66
N LEU A 205 23.92 27.49 -19.45
CA LEU A 205 22.85 27.47 -20.46
C LEU A 205 23.22 28.25 -21.72
N ILE A 206 23.91 29.39 -21.59
CA ILE A 206 24.39 30.17 -22.72
C ILE A 206 25.37 29.34 -23.55
N LEU A 207 26.32 28.66 -22.90
CA LEU A 207 27.28 27.81 -23.61
C LEU A 207 26.60 26.65 -24.33
N LEU A 208 25.73 25.92 -23.63
CA LEU A 208 25.05 24.75 -24.18
C LEU A 208 24.17 25.12 -25.39
N ARG A 209 23.52 26.28 -25.35
CA ARG A 209 22.70 26.73 -26.49
C ARG A 209 23.52 27.16 -27.68
N LEU A 210 24.60 27.92 -27.47
CA LEU A 210 25.47 28.33 -28.58
C LEU A 210 26.23 27.16 -29.20
N ALA A 211 26.33 26.04 -28.47
CA ALA A 211 26.85 24.78 -28.98
C ALA A 211 25.81 23.93 -29.75
N ASP A 212 24.60 24.47 -29.99
CA ASP A 212 23.45 23.84 -30.64
C ASP A 212 22.90 22.60 -29.93
N PHE A 213 23.12 22.48 -28.61
CA PHE A 213 22.49 21.41 -27.84
C PHE A 213 21.05 21.78 -27.45
N PRO A 214 20.08 20.85 -27.60
CA PRO A 214 18.76 21.01 -27.00
C PRO A 214 18.87 20.91 -25.48
N VAL A 215 18.50 21.98 -24.77
CA VAL A 215 18.63 22.11 -23.31
C VAL A 215 17.29 22.46 -22.67
N ARG A 216 16.95 21.76 -21.59
CA ARG A 216 15.79 22.09 -20.76
C ARG A 216 16.20 22.25 -19.30
N LYS A 217 15.63 23.25 -18.63
CA LYS A 217 15.69 23.36 -17.17
C LYS A 217 14.67 22.40 -16.57
N VAL A 218 15.07 21.72 -15.50
CA VAL A 218 14.23 20.76 -14.79
C VAL A 218 14.33 21.02 -13.30
N GLN A 219 13.18 21.04 -12.64
CA GLN A 219 13.05 21.10 -11.19
C GLN A 219 12.41 19.79 -10.69
N GLY A 220 12.93 19.26 -9.61
CA GLY A 220 12.43 18.03 -9.02
C GLY A 220 13.28 17.56 -7.85
N PHE A 221 13.41 16.24 -7.68
CA PHE A 221 14.16 15.67 -6.58
C PHE A 221 14.97 14.46 -7.00
N VAL A 222 16.15 14.29 -6.40
CA VAL A 222 16.83 12.99 -6.35
C VAL A 222 16.01 12.04 -5.47
N LEU A 223 15.70 10.84 -5.97
CA LEU A 223 15.00 9.81 -5.18
C LEU A 223 15.93 9.23 -4.10
N ALA A 224 16.00 9.92 -2.98
CA ALA A 224 16.65 9.54 -1.74
C ALA A 224 15.67 9.74 -0.57
N GLU A 225 15.90 9.06 0.56
CA GLU A 225 15.10 9.30 1.76
C GLU A 225 15.48 10.66 2.34
N SER A 226 14.64 11.67 2.10
CA SER A 226 14.93 13.04 2.49
C SER A 226 13.65 13.84 2.70
N VAL A 227 13.77 14.85 3.57
CA VAL A 227 12.80 15.93 3.70
C VAL A 227 13.46 17.18 3.13
N ALA A 228 12.87 17.74 2.09
CA ALA A 228 13.40 18.91 1.39
C ALA A 228 12.39 20.06 1.43
N THR A 229 12.90 21.28 1.55
CA THR A 229 12.10 22.53 1.50
C THR A 229 12.35 23.33 0.23
N GLN A 230 13.33 22.93 -0.57
CA GLN A 230 13.61 23.50 -1.89
C GLN A 230 13.84 22.37 -2.90
N PRO A 231 13.33 22.50 -4.14
CA PRO A 231 13.56 21.49 -5.16
C PRO A 231 14.97 21.55 -5.73
N ASP A 232 15.51 20.38 -6.08
CA ASP A 232 16.75 20.26 -6.84
C ASP A 232 16.53 20.82 -8.25
N ARG A 233 17.51 21.59 -8.73
CA ARG A 233 17.50 22.16 -10.09
C ARG A 233 18.62 21.55 -10.90
N TRP A 234 18.28 21.03 -12.07
CA TRP A 234 19.27 20.52 -13.01
C TRP A 234 18.93 20.86 -14.45
N ILE A 235 19.96 20.87 -15.28
CA ILE A 235 19.83 21.10 -16.71
C ILE A 235 19.89 19.74 -17.40
N ALA A 236 18.87 19.42 -18.20
CA ALA A 236 18.90 18.23 -19.02
C ALA A 236 19.29 18.60 -20.46
N VAL A 237 20.30 17.91 -21.00
CA VAL A 237 20.86 18.15 -22.32
C VAL A 237 20.66 16.92 -23.21
N TRP A 238 20.24 17.13 -24.45
CA TRP A 238 20.06 16.04 -25.42
C TRP A 238 21.35 15.77 -26.20
N THR A 239 21.92 14.58 -26.07
CA THR A 239 23.15 14.17 -26.79
C THR A 239 22.89 13.51 -28.15
N GLY A 240 21.64 13.47 -28.61
CA GLY A 240 21.22 12.74 -29.81
C GLY A 240 20.70 11.33 -29.53
N GLN A 241 21.19 10.68 -28.46
CA GLN A 241 20.75 9.33 -28.05
C GLN A 241 20.00 9.31 -26.72
N LYS A 242 20.39 10.14 -25.75
CA LYS A 242 19.79 10.19 -24.42
C LYS A 242 19.79 11.61 -23.84
N TRP A 243 18.96 11.81 -22.81
CA TRP A 243 19.02 13.00 -21.97
C TRP A 243 20.09 12.78 -20.91
N GLU A 244 21.09 13.65 -20.85
CA GLU A 244 22.04 13.71 -19.75
C GLU A 244 21.66 14.86 -18.81
N HIS A 245 21.90 14.68 -17.52
CA HIS A 245 21.48 15.60 -16.47
C HIS A 245 22.73 16.20 -15.80
N ILE A 246 22.83 17.52 -15.81
CA ILE A 246 23.96 18.29 -15.28
C ILE A 246 23.46 19.18 -14.15
N GLN A 247 24.15 19.13 -13.01
CA GLN A 247 23.90 20.04 -11.91
C GLN A 247 24.53 21.41 -12.24
N PRO A 248 23.77 22.53 -12.22
CA PRO A 248 24.26 23.83 -12.68
C PRO A 248 25.29 24.46 -11.75
N GLU A 249 25.23 24.19 -10.45
CA GLU A 249 26.14 24.77 -9.46
C GLU A 249 27.52 24.12 -9.51
N THR A 250 27.55 22.79 -9.61
CA THR A 250 28.80 22.03 -9.63
C THR A 250 29.29 21.80 -11.05
N GLY A 251 28.42 21.76 -12.07
CA GLY A 251 28.76 21.31 -13.42
C GLY A 251 28.98 19.80 -13.51
N ASP A 252 28.61 19.03 -12.49
CA ASP A 252 28.73 17.58 -12.46
C ASP A 252 27.55 16.90 -13.15
N PHE A 253 27.83 15.76 -13.78
CA PHE A 253 26.81 14.89 -14.34
C PHE A 253 26.23 14.00 -13.23
N TYR A 254 24.92 13.85 -13.21
CA TYR A 254 24.30 12.82 -12.38
C TYR A 254 24.71 11.44 -12.88
N SER A 255 25.14 10.57 -11.96
CA SER A 255 25.44 9.18 -12.28
C SER A 255 24.18 8.45 -12.75
N GLU A 256 24.32 7.54 -13.71
CA GLU A 256 23.19 6.75 -14.23
C GLU A 256 22.51 5.86 -13.17
N SER A 257 23.18 5.63 -12.03
CA SER A 257 22.64 4.89 -10.89
C SER A 257 21.63 5.69 -10.07
N VAL A 258 21.62 7.02 -10.20
CA VAL A 258 20.74 7.93 -9.44
C VAL A 258 19.41 8.08 -10.18
N CYS A 259 18.31 7.79 -9.50
CA CYS A 259 16.97 7.99 -10.06
C CYS A 259 16.49 9.42 -9.77
N LEU A 260 16.32 10.23 -10.80
CA LEU A 260 15.80 11.59 -10.71
C LEU A 260 14.29 11.61 -10.94
N LEU A 261 13.55 12.36 -10.13
CA LEU A 261 12.10 12.59 -10.28
C LEU A 261 11.86 14.01 -10.78
N PRO A 262 11.68 14.24 -12.10
CA PRO A 262 11.36 15.55 -12.65
C PRO A 262 9.89 15.90 -12.37
N LEU A 263 9.65 17.01 -11.67
CA LEU A 263 8.30 17.50 -11.37
C LEU A 263 7.87 18.63 -12.31
N MET A 264 8.79 19.54 -12.65
CA MET A 264 8.53 20.65 -13.58
C MET A 264 9.68 20.82 -14.56
N ILE A 265 9.34 21.05 -15.83
CA ILE A 265 10.27 21.35 -16.91
C ILE A 265 10.02 22.79 -17.36
N GLY A 266 11.07 23.61 -17.40
CA GLY A 266 11.00 25.02 -17.79
C GLY A 266 11.31 26.00 -16.65
N ASP A 267 10.99 27.27 -16.87
CA ASP A 267 11.28 28.39 -15.97
C ASP A 267 10.15 28.71 -14.98
N THR A 268 9.04 27.97 -15.04
CA THR A 268 7.93 28.14 -14.11
C THR A 268 8.29 27.62 -12.72
N PRO A 269 7.96 28.35 -11.64
CA PRO A 269 8.18 27.88 -10.28
C PRO A 269 7.37 26.61 -10.00
N LEU A 270 7.93 25.71 -9.19
CA LEU A 270 7.29 24.44 -8.83
C LEU A 270 5.92 24.62 -8.15
N VAL A 271 5.75 25.69 -7.38
CA VAL A 271 4.50 26.06 -6.70
C VAL A 271 4.21 27.55 -6.93
N ARG A 272 2.97 27.88 -7.29
CA ARG A 272 2.46 29.25 -7.42
C ARG A 272 1.14 29.37 -6.69
N ILE A 273 0.97 30.45 -5.94
CA ILE A 273 -0.28 30.76 -5.22
C ILE A 273 -0.80 32.10 -5.74
N SER A 274 -2.06 32.12 -6.14
CA SER A 274 -2.83 33.31 -6.48
C SER A 274 -3.86 33.56 -5.37
N GLY A 275 -3.95 34.79 -4.86
CA GLY A 275 -4.86 35.12 -3.75
C GLY A 275 -4.31 34.82 -2.34
N GLY A 276 -3.01 34.55 -2.21
CA GLY A 276 -2.34 34.27 -0.93
C GLY A 276 -0.83 34.45 -1.00
N LYS A 277 -0.16 34.28 0.15
CA LYS A 277 1.30 34.24 0.28
C LYS A 277 1.75 32.81 0.56
N LEU A 278 2.75 32.35 -0.18
CA LEU A 278 3.43 31.10 0.10
C LEU A 278 4.38 31.30 1.29
N GLN A 279 4.21 30.48 2.34
CA GLN A 279 5.09 30.51 3.52
C GLN A 279 6.23 29.51 3.35
N GLU A 280 5.89 28.23 3.19
CA GLU A 280 6.85 27.15 3.08
C GLU A 280 6.24 26.01 2.27
N VAL A 281 7.09 25.24 1.57
CA VAL A 281 6.68 23.96 0.99
C VAL A 281 7.62 22.90 1.49
N ARG A 282 7.07 21.81 2.01
CA ARG A 282 7.83 20.67 2.51
C ARG A 282 7.52 19.45 1.66
N TRP A 283 8.57 18.82 1.15
CA TRP A 283 8.50 17.56 0.43
C TRP A 283 9.13 16.47 1.27
N ASP A 284 8.40 15.39 1.49
CA ASP A 284 8.86 14.18 2.14
C ASP A 284 8.94 13.06 1.10
N LEU A 285 10.17 12.62 0.83
CA LEU A 285 10.47 11.50 -0.05
C LEU A 285 10.87 10.30 0.80
N GLY A 286 10.02 9.28 0.81
CA GLY A 286 10.24 8.06 1.58
C GLY A 286 10.17 6.82 0.70
N LYS A 287 11.02 5.83 0.95
CA LYS A 287 10.85 4.51 0.35
C LYS A 287 9.58 3.88 0.90
N GLN A 288 8.72 3.44 -0.01
CA GLN A 288 7.54 2.64 0.32
C GLN A 288 7.72 1.24 -0.26
N THR A 289 7.57 0.24 0.59
CA THR A 289 7.49 -1.15 0.17
C THR A 289 6.07 -1.44 -0.30
N LEU A 290 5.82 -1.24 -1.60
CA LEU A 290 4.58 -1.71 -2.20
C LEU A 290 4.68 -3.20 -2.48
N SER A 291 3.63 -3.95 -2.16
CA SER A 291 3.50 -5.32 -2.65
C SER A 291 3.46 -5.30 -4.19
N GLN A 292 4.15 -6.25 -4.86
CA GLN A 292 4.11 -6.35 -6.33
C GLN A 292 2.69 -6.40 -6.88
N TRP A 293 1.77 -6.94 -6.06
CA TRP A 293 0.35 -6.96 -6.35
C TRP A 293 -0.24 -5.56 -6.51
N ARG A 294 -0.14 -4.66 -5.52
CA ARG A 294 -0.66 -3.29 -5.66
C ARG A 294 -0.08 -2.58 -6.89
N ALA A 295 1.23 -2.74 -7.11
CA ALA A 295 1.95 -2.23 -8.27
C ALA A 295 1.49 -2.77 -9.63
N HIS A 296 0.98 -4.00 -9.68
CA HIS A 296 0.45 -4.64 -10.88
C HIS A 296 -1.02 -4.30 -11.11
N PHE A 297 -1.82 -4.25 -10.04
CA PHE A 297 -3.27 -4.03 -10.11
C PHE A 297 -3.66 -2.61 -10.49
N GLU A 298 -2.91 -1.59 -10.09
CA GLU A 298 -3.21 -0.24 -10.58
C GLU A 298 -2.96 -0.07 -12.08
N ARG A 299 -2.01 -0.83 -12.65
CA ARG A 299 -1.84 -0.87 -14.11
C ARG A 299 -3.07 -1.49 -14.78
N ILE A 300 -3.65 -2.50 -14.12
CA ILE A 300 -4.86 -3.19 -14.55
C ILE A 300 -6.10 -2.29 -14.40
N TYR A 301 -6.13 -1.40 -13.41
CA TYR A 301 -7.18 -0.39 -13.27
C TYR A 301 -7.29 0.53 -14.50
N ARG A 302 -6.18 0.75 -15.20
CA ARG A 302 -6.14 1.50 -16.47
C ARG A 302 -6.47 0.63 -17.70
N SER A 303 -6.58 -0.69 -17.58
CA SER A 303 -7.03 -1.56 -18.68
C SER A 303 -8.54 -1.81 -18.61
N GLY A 304 -9.26 -1.49 -19.69
CA GLY A 304 -10.73 -1.61 -19.75
C GLY A 304 -11.32 -3.03 -19.83
N ARG A 305 -10.60 -4.09 -19.42
CA ARG A 305 -11.11 -5.47 -19.57
C ARG A 305 -12.18 -5.78 -18.51
N PHE A 306 -13.12 -6.66 -18.87
CA PHE A 306 -14.31 -6.96 -18.04
C PHE A 306 -13.96 -7.53 -16.65
N LEU A 307 -13.01 -8.47 -16.58
CA LEU A 307 -12.55 -9.08 -15.32
C LEU A 307 -11.76 -8.10 -14.42
N ASP A 308 -11.22 -7.03 -15.00
CA ASP A 308 -10.45 -6.02 -14.28
C ASP A 308 -11.37 -5.03 -13.54
N ARG A 309 -12.55 -4.72 -14.12
CA ARG A 309 -13.60 -3.90 -13.49
C ARG A 309 -14.29 -4.60 -12.32
N TRP A 310 -14.33 -5.93 -12.32
CA TRP A 310 -14.96 -6.75 -11.27
C TRP A 310 -13.93 -7.34 -10.30
N SER A 311 -12.92 -6.54 -9.97
CA SER A 311 -11.85 -6.92 -9.05
C SER A 311 -12.07 -6.28 -7.67
N LEU A 312 -11.77 -7.02 -6.60
CA LEU A 312 -11.85 -6.52 -5.20
C LEU A 312 -10.94 -5.31 -4.94
N PHE A 313 -9.99 -5.05 -5.83
CA PHE A 313 -9.12 -3.88 -5.79
C PHE A 313 -9.82 -2.57 -6.20
N ALA A 314 -11.00 -2.62 -6.82
CA ALA A 314 -11.84 -1.43 -7.06
C ALA A 314 -12.51 -0.90 -5.80
N ILE A 315 -12.52 -1.70 -4.75
CA ILE A 315 -13.06 -1.31 -3.45
C ILE A 315 -12.11 -0.28 -2.81
N PRO A 316 -12.61 0.80 -2.20
CA PRO A 316 -11.77 1.78 -1.49
C PRO A 316 -10.84 1.11 -0.47
N ASN A 317 -9.61 1.62 -0.33
CA ASN A 317 -8.56 1.01 0.51
C ASN A 317 -9.00 0.71 1.96
N GLN A 318 -9.88 1.54 2.52
CA GLN A 318 -10.43 1.34 3.87
C GLN A 318 -11.23 0.03 4.03
N PHE A 319 -11.92 -0.41 2.98
CA PHE A 319 -12.70 -1.64 2.99
C PHE A 319 -11.89 -2.85 2.53
N GLN A 320 -10.77 -2.65 1.80
CA GLN A 320 -9.93 -3.76 1.33
C GLN A 320 -9.40 -4.61 2.50
N GLU A 321 -8.99 -3.97 3.60
CA GLU A 321 -8.52 -4.71 4.78
C GLU A 321 -9.63 -5.58 5.37
N ILE A 322 -10.88 -5.11 5.40
CA ILE A 322 -12.03 -5.91 5.88
C ILE A 322 -12.25 -7.12 4.97
N PHE A 323 -12.22 -6.93 3.64
CA PHE A 323 -12.41 -8.02 2.68
C PHE A 323 -11.30 -9.07 2.71
N ARG A 324 -10.04 -8.66 2.92
CA ARG A 324 -8.91 -9.60 3.12
C ARG A 324 -9.17 -10.58 4.26
N ILE A 325 -9.82 -10.12 5.32
CA ILE A 325 -10.18 -10.94 6.48
C ILE A 325 -11.38 -11.82 6.15
N LEU A 326 -12.42 -11.21 5.58
CA LEU A 326 -13.69 -11.87 5.29
C LEU A 326 -13.50 -13.09 4.38
N LEU A 327 -12.61 -12.98 3.38
CA LEU A 327 -12.30 -14.07 2.44
C LEU A 327 -11.56 -15.25 3.07
N LEU A 328 -10.96 -15.07 4.25
CA LEU A 328 -10.30 -16.15 4.98
C LEU A 328 -11.23 -16.89 5.95
N VAL A 329 -12.40 -16.33 6.26
CA VAL A 329 -13.37 -16.98 7.16
C VAL A 329 -13.74 -18.40 6.69
N PRO A 330 -13.98 -18.65 5.38
CA PRO A 330 -14.23 -20.02 4.89
C PRO A 330 -13.08 -21.00 5.11
N ILE A 331 -11.82 -20.53 5.12
CA ILE A 331 -10.67 -21.37 5.48
C ILE A 331 -10.72 -21.76 6.96
N GLY A 332 -11.12 -20.83 7.82
CA GLY A 332 -11.33 -21.12 9.23
C GLY A 332 -12.40 -22.20 9.43
N VAL A 333 -13.52 -22.12 8.69
CA VAL A 333 -14.57 -23.15 8.70
C VAL A 333 -14.05 -24.50 8.21
N LEU A 334 -13.25 -24.51 7.15
CA LEU A 334 -12.60 -25.73 6.63
C LEU A 334 -11.69 -26.36 7.70
N MET A 335 -10.84 -25.56 8.34
CA MET A 335 -9.95 -26.01 9.40
C MET A 335 -10.72 -26.63 10.57
N ILE A 336 -11.80 -25.98 11.01
CA ILE A 336 -12.64 -26.50 12.10
C ILE A 336 -13.32 -27.80 11.68
N SER A 337 -13.80 -27.88 10.44
CA SER A 337 -14.41 -29.10 9.90
C SER A 337 -13.40 -30.25 9.91
N VAL A 338 -12.14 -30.00 9.55
CA VAL A 338 -11.04 -30.98 9.64
C VAL A 338 -10.78 -31.37 11.10
N LEU A 339 -10.54 -30.40 12.00
CA LEU A 339 -10.23 -30.67 13.40
C LEU A 339 -11.38 -31.38 14.14
N ARG A 340 -12.62 -31.10 13.77
CA ARG A 340 -13.79 -31.74 14.37
C ARG A 340 -14.08 -33.11 13.77
N ASN A 341 -14.08 -33.25 12.44
CA ASN A 341 -14.50 -34.49 11.79
C ASN A 341 -13.37 -35.52 11.70
N ILE A 342 -12.12 -35.08 11.51
CA ILE A 342 -10.96 -35.98 11.37
C ILE A 342 -10.28 -36.18 12.73
N VAL A 343 -9.99 -35.12 13.48
CA VAL A 343 -9.28 -35.26 14.77
C VAL A 343 -10.24 -35.61 15.92
N GLY A 344 -11.40 -34.95 15.98
CA GLY A 344 -12.42 -35.20 17.01
C GLY A 344 -12.35 -34.27 18.23
N PHE A 345 -11.87 -33.03 18.05
CA PHE A 345 -11.87 -32.05 19.14
C PHE A 345 -13.31 -31.73 19.61
N PRO A 346 -13.59 -31.73 20.93
CA PRO A 346 -14.87 -31.27 21.44
C PRO A 346 -14.93 -29.74 21.34
N THR A 347 -15.89 -29.21 20.58
CA THR A 347 -16.09 -27.77 20.38
C THR A 347 -17.55 -27.37 20.53
N PHE A 348 -17.81 -26.08 20.79
CA PHE A 348 -19.14 -25.48 20.77
C PHE A 348 -19.65 -25.32 19.33
N GLY A 349 -19.99 -26.45 18.70
CA GLY A 349 -20.36 -26.47 17.30
C GLY A 349 -19.21 -26.02 16.39
N ILE A 350 -19.55 -25.61 15.17
CA ILE A 350 -18.59 -25.16 14.15
C ILE A 350 -18.44 -23.64 14.17
N PHE A 351 -19.52 -22.93 14.48
CA PHE A 351 -19.60 -21.47 14.33
C PHE A 351 -18.91 -20.71 15.46
N MET A 352 -19.05 -21.16 16.72
CA MET A 352 -18.46 -20.42 17.85
C MET A 352 -16.94 -20.32 17.78
N PRO A 353 -16.16 -21.39 17.47
CA PRO A 353 -14.72 -21.26 17.34
C PRO A 353 -14.29 -20.29 16.20
N VAL A 354 -15.03 -20.22 15.08
CA VAL A 354 -14.77 -19.23 14.01
C VAL A 354 -14.96 -17.82 14.54
N LEU A 355 -16.11 -17.56 15.16
CA LEU A 355 -16.44 -16.24 15.68
C LEU A 355 -15.43 -15.80 16.75
N MET A 356 -15.05 -16.73 17.63
CA MET A 356 -13.99 -16.50 18.62
C MET A 356 -12.65 -16.15 17.97
N ALA A 357 -12.24 -16.85 16.90
CA ALA A 357 -11.03 -16.52 16.16
C ALA A 357 -11.07 -15.11 15.55
N LEU A 358 -12.25 -14.70 15.06
CA LEU A 358 -12.48 -13.35 14.54
C LEU A 358 -12.41 -12.28 15.64
N ALA A 359 -12.95 -12.58 16.83
CA ALA A 359 -12.86 -11.70 18.00
C ALA A 359 -11.42 -11.58 18.51
N PHE A 360 -10.65 -12.67 18.52
CA PHE A 360 -9.22 -12.63 18.87
C PHE A 360 -8.41 -11.80 17.88
N ARG A 361 -8.87 -11.64 16.62
CA ARG A 361 -8.21 -10.76 15.66
C ARG A 361 -8.30 -9.28 16.05
N SER A 362 -9.42 -8.82 16.59
CA SER A 362 -9.56 -7.42 17.02
C SER A 362 -8.81 -7.11 18.31
N THR A 363 -8.75 -8.08 19.23
CA THR A 363 -8.25 -7.86 20.60
C THR A 363 -6.83 -8.42 20.82
N GLY A 364 -6.34 -9.26 19.91
CA GLY A 364 -5.11 -10.03 20.06
C GLY A 364 -5.38 -11.37 20.76
N LEU A 365 -4.54 -12.38 20.49
CA LEU A 365 -4.73 -13.73 21.02
C LEU A 365 -4.52 -13.83 22.53
N SER A 366 -3.48 -13.20 23.08
CA SER A 366 -3.15 -13.25 24.51
C SER A 366 -4.23 -12.56 25.35
N TYR A 367 -4.53 -11.31 25.02
CA TYR A 367 -5.56 -10.52 25.69
C TYR A 367 -6.95 -11.09 25.46
N GLY A 368 -7.26 -11.51 24.22
CA GLY A 368 -8.53 -12.12 23.87
C GLY A 368 -8.81 -13.40 24.66
N LEU A 369 -7.79 -14.26 24.86
CA LEU A 369 -7.94 -15.48 25.66
C LEU A 369 -8.12 -15.16 27.15
N GLY A 370 -7.42 -14.17 27.68
CA GLY A 370 -7.56 -13.71 29.06
C GLY A 370 -8.95 -13.13 29.34
N ILE A 371 -9.42 -12.22 28.47
CA ILE A 371 -10.77 -11.64 28.55
C ILE A 371 -11.83 -12.74 28.40
N PHE A 372 -11.65 -13.66 27.45
CA PHE A 372 -12.56 -14.80 27.28
C PHE A 372 -12.67 -15.62 28.56
N ALA A 373 -11.54 -16.05 29.14
CA ALA A 373 -11.55 -16.84 30.36
C ALA A 373 -12.19 -16.09 31.54
N GLY A 374 -11.84 -14.81 31.72
CA GLY A 374 -12.39 -13.98 32.80
C GLY A 374 -13.89 -13.74 32.66
N VAL A 375 -14.35 -13.33 31.48
CA VAL A 375 -15.77 -13.05 31.21
C VAL A 375 -16.61 -14.33 31.26
N VAL A 376 -16.11 -15.45 30.74
CA VAL A 376 -16.81 -16.74 30.84
C VAL A 376 -16.93 -17.20 32.29
N LEU A 377 -15.86 -17.05 33.09
CA LEU A 377 -15.88 -17.42 34.51
C LEU A 377 -16.89 -16.56 35.29
N ILE A 378 -16.82 -15.24 35.15
CA ILE A 378 -17.72 -14.31 35.86
C ILE A 378 -19.17 -14.50 35.35
N GLY A 379 -19.36 -14.60 34.04
CA GLY A 379 -20.67 -14.82 33.41
C GLY A 379 -21.30 -16.15 33.85
N TYR A 380 -20.51 -17.20 34.01
CA TYR A 380 -20.96 -18.47 34.57
C TYR A 380 -21.42 -18.33 36.03
N LEU A 381 -20.62 -17.67 36.89
CA LEU A 381 -20.99 -17.45 38.30
C LEU A 381 -22.30 -16.67 38.43
N LEU A 382 -22.43 -15.62 37.63
CA LEU A 382 -23.64 -14.81 37.57
C LEU A 382 -24.83 -15.63 37.08
N ARG A 383 -24.65 -16.42 36.02
CA ARG A 383 -25.70 -17.27 35.47
C ARG A 383 -26.20 -18.28 36.48
N ARG A 384 -25.30 -18.91 37.23
CA ARG A 384 -25.65 -19.81 38.34
C ARG A 384 -26.48 -19.11 39.42
N GLY A 385 -26.26 -17.82 39.65
CA GLY A 385 -27.08 -17.00 40.56
C GLY A 385 -28.47 -16.72 40.02
N ILE A 386 -28.56 -16.32 38.75
CA ILE A 386 -29.82 -15.96 38.07
C ILE A 386 -30.72 -17.18 37.86
N ASP A 387 -30.17 -18.36 37.61
CA ASP A 387 -30.98 -19.55 37.37
C ASP A 387 -31.88 -19.91 38.56
N ARG A 388 -31.49 -19.49 39.79
CA ARG A 388 -32.34 -19.59 40.99
C ARG A 388 -33.58 -18.69 40.95
N LEU A 389 -33.59 -17.68 40.08
CA LEU A 389 -34.69 -16.71 39.95
C LEU A 389 -35.75 -17.14 38.93
N HIS A 390 -35.61 -18.33 38.32
CA HIS A 390 -36.58 -18.91 37.37
C HIS A 390 -37.05 -17.95 36.27
N LEU A 391 -36.14 -17.12 35.74
CA LEU A 391 -36.46 -16.15 34.69
C LEU A 391 -36.81 -16.81 33.35
N LEU A 392 -37.73 -16.19 32.62
CA LEU A 392 -38.02 -16.49 31.20
C LEU A 392 -36.76 -16.31 30.34
N LEU A 393 -36.67 -17.06 29.22
CA LEU A 393 -35.49 -17.11 28.36
C LEU A 393 -35.06 -15.73 27.83
N VAL A 394 -36.02 -14.89 27.40
CA VAL A 394 -35.73 -13.58 26.81
C VAL A 394 -35.15 -12.58 27.84
N PRO A 395 -35.80 -12.31 29.00
CA PRO A 395 -35.21 -11.48 30.06
C PRO A 395 -33.84 -11.97 30.54
N ARG A 396 -33.65 -13.28 30.56
CA ARG A 396 -32.40 -13.93 30.97
C ARG A 396 -31.24 -13.59 30.03
N LEU A 397 -31.44 -13.68 28.72
CA LEU A 397 -30.43 -13.32 27.72
C LEU A 397 -30.12 -11.83 27.74
N SER A 398 -31.14 -10.97 27.88
CA SER A 398 -30.95 -9.52 27.99
C SER A 398 -30.09 -9.15 29.20
N PHE A 399 -30.36 -9.74 30.36
CA PHE A 399 -29.54 -9.49 31.56
C PHE A 399 -28.08 -9.91 31.35
N LEU A 400 -27.85 -11.06 30.73
CA LEU A 400 -26.52 -11.58 30.46
C LEU A 400 -25.73 -10.65 29.51
N ILE A 401 -26.37 -10.18 28.43
CA ILE A 401 -25.74 -9.23 27.50
C ILE A 401 -25.40 -7.91 28.20
N THR A 402 -26.35 -7.33 28.96
CA THR A 402 -26.12 -6.10 29.73
C THR A 402 -24.95 -6.26 30.71
N PHE A 403 -24.87 -7.40 31.37
CA PHE A 403 -23.77 -7.68 32.28
C PHE A 403 -22.43 -7.81 31.57
N VAL A 404 -22.37 -8.51 30.43
CA VAL A 404 -21.14 -8.64 29.64
C VAL A 404 -20.66 -7.25 29.19
N ILE A 405 -21.57 -6.38 28.74
CA ILE A 405 -21.25 -4.99 28.39
C ILE A 405 -20.67 -4.25 29.60
N LEU A 406 -21.32 -4.35 30.77
CA LEU A 406 -20.83 -3.72 32.00
C LEU A 406 -19.43 -4.21 32.39
N ALA A 407 -19.19 -5.53 32.31
CA ALA A 407 -17.88 -6.12 32.59
C ALA A 407 -16.81 -5.55 31.64
N PHE A 408 -17.13 -5.41 30.35
CA PHE A 408 -16.24 -4.77 29.38
C PHE A 408 -15.99 -3.29 29.66
N THR A 409 -17.01 -2.53 30.08
CA THR A 409 -16.84 -1.14 30.50
C THR A 409 -15.86 -1.05 31.68
N VAL A 410 -16.00 -1.92 32.68
CA VAL A 410 -15.07 -1.97 33.82
C VAL A 410 -13.66 -2.35 33.36
N PHE A 411 -13.49 -3.35 32.49
CA PHE A 411 -12.19 -3.71 31.94
C PHE A 411 -11.56 -2.59 31.12
N ALA A 412 -12.35 -1.83 30.35
CA ALA A 412 -11.86 -0.69 29.58
C ALA A 412 -11.38 0.45 30.49
N LEU A 413 -12.12 0.75 31.58
CA LEU A 413 -11.71 1.74 32.59
C LEU A 413 -10.45 1.33 33.36
N ILE A 414 -10.30 0.03 33.63
CA ILE A 414 -9.07 -0.51 34.21
C ILE A 414 -7.92 -0.38 33.18
N GLY A 415 -8.15 -0.81 31.94
CA GLY A 415 -7.18 -0.75 30.85
C GLY A 415 -6.67 0.66 30.55
N SER A 416 -7.54 1.67 30.63
CA SER A 416 -7.16 3.07 30.45
C SER A 416 -6.21 3.56 31.54
N LYS A 417 -6.32 3.05 32.78
CA LYS A 417 -5.38 3.36 33.87
C LYS A 417 -4.03 2.66 33.71
N PHE A 418 -4.00 1.47 33.13
CA PHE A 418 -2.78 0.69 32.90
C PHE A 418 -2.09 0.99 31.55
N GLY A 419 -2.66 1.88 30.72
CA GLY A 419 -2.08 2.28 29.42
C GLY A 419 -2.13 1.19 28.35
N VAL A 420 -2.89 0.11 28.57
CA VAL A 420 -2.98 -1.03 27.66
C VAL A 420 -4.11 -0.77 26.66
N ARG A 421 -3.75 -0.42 25.42
CA ARG A 421 -4.70 -0.01 24.36
C ARG A 421 -5.62 -1.15 23.92
N GLU A 422 -5.19 -2.39 24.10
CA GLU A 422 -5.90 -3.61 23.73
C GLU A 422 -7.16 -3.84 24.58
N PHE A 423 -7.19 -3.36 25.83
CA PHE A 423 -8.40 -3.36 26.67
C PHE A 423 -9.41 -2.28 26.29
N MET A 424 -8.99 -1.27 25.52
CA MET A 424 -9.85 -0.18 25.05
C MET A 424 -10.47 -0.48 23.67
N ALA A 425 -9.81 -1.30 22.84
CA ALA A 425 -10.21 -1.61 21.48
C ALA A 425 -11.17 -2.83 21.38
N ILE A 426 -12.31 -2.77 22.07
CA ILE A 426 -13.31 -3.85 22.04
C ILE A 426 -14.34 -3.56 20.96
N GLY A 427 -14.40 -4.40 19.93
CA GLY A 427 -15.41 -4.32 18.87
C GLY A 427 -16.79 -4.83 19.32
N LEU A 428 -17.82 -4.58 18.50
CA LEU A 428 -19.19 -5.02 18.81
C LEU A 428 -19.36 -6.56 18.76
N LEU A 429 -18.61 -7.23 17.89
CA LEU A 429 -18.73 -8.67 17.69
C LEU A 429 -18.28 -9.49 18.93
N PRO A 430 -17.09 -9.24 19.54
CA PRO A 430 -16.65 -9.96 20.73
C PRO A 430 -17.67 -10.11 21.85
N PHE A 431 -18.45 -9.08 22.18
CA PHE A 431 -19.40 -9.16 23.31
C PHE A 431 -20.58 -10.11 23.02
N VAL A 432 -21.13 -10.10 21.79
CA VAL A 432 -22.23 -11.01 21.39
C VAL A 432 -21.75 -12.46 21.39
N ILE A 433 -20.51 -12.67 20.93
CA ILE A 433 -19.89 -14.00 20.86
C ILE A 433 -19.68 -14.55 22.27
N LEU A 434 -19.20 -13.71 23.19
CA LEU A 434 -19.00 -14.07 24.58
C LEU A 434 -20.31 -14.38 25.30
N SER A 435 -21.35 -13.57 25.12
CA SER A 435 -22.65 -13.81 25.74
C SER A 435 -23.24 -15.15 25.28
N MET A 436 -23.16 -15.45 23.98
CA MET A 436 -23.58 -16.75 23.43
C MET A 436 -22.72 -17.91 23.92
N THR A 437 -21.42 -17.70 24.13
CA THR A 437 -20.52 -18.74 24.64
C THR A 437 -20.78 -19.03 26.11
N ILE A 438 -21.08 -18.02 26.95
CA ILE A 438 -21.50 -18.21 28.34
C ILE A 438 -22.77 -19.05 28.39
N GLU A 439 -23.77 -18.71 27.57
CA GLU A 439 -25.03 -19.46 27.49
C GLU A 439 -24.78 -20.93 27.15
N ARG A 440 -24.00 -21.18 26.11
CA ARG A 440 -23.71 -22.56 25.66
C ARG A 440 -22.86 -23.33 26.65
N PHE A 441 -21.92 -22.66 27.32
CA PHE A 441 -21.11 -23.25 28.38
C PHE A 441 -21.99 -23.66 29.56
N PHE A 442 -22.92 -22.80 29.99
CA PHE A 442 -23.83 -23.09 31.08
C PHE A 442 -24.77 -24.27 30.77
N ILE A 443 -25.43 -24.27 29.60
CA ILE A 443 -26.27 -25.39 29.17
C ILE A 443 -25.48 -26.70 29.15
N LEU A 444 -24.24 -26.67 28.66
CA LEU A 444 -23.40 -27.87 28.60
C LEU A 444 -22.97 -28.37 29.99
N ILE A 445 -22.83 -27.49 30.98
CA ILE A 445 -22.59 -27.89 32.37
C ILE A 445 -23.80 -28.64 32.92
N GLU A 446 -25.01 -28.17 32.64
CA GLU A 446 -26.26 -28.81 33.10
C GLU A 446 -26.50 -30.15 32.41
N GLU A 447 -26.25 -30.23 31.10
CA GLU A 447 -26.49 -31.45 30.31
C GLU A 447 -25.41 -32.53 30.52
N SER A 448 -24.14 -32.14 30.57
CA SER A 448 -23.00 -33.06 30.46
C SER A 448 -21.98 -32.94 31.60
N GLY A 449 -22.21 -32.05 32.56
CA GLY A 449 -21.33 -31.82 33.70
C GLY A 449 -20.17 -30.84 33.43
N ALA A 450 -19.63 -30.28 34.53
CA ALA A 450 -18.62 -29.22 34.48
C ALA A 450 -17.32 -29.60 33.77
N PHE A 451 -16.85 -30.84 33.95
CA PHE A 451 -15.61 -31.32 33.33
C PHE A 451 -15.71 -31.37 31.80
N GLN A 452 -16.84 -31.87 31.29
CA GLN A 452 -17.07 -31.97 29.85
C GLN A 452 -17.28 -30.60 29.22
N ALA A 453 -17.94 -29.69 29.92
CA ALA A 453 -18.08 -28.30 29.50
C ALA A 453 -16.74 -27.57 29.43
N LEU A 454 -15.88 -27.71 30.46
CA LEU A 454 -14.55 -27.11 30.47
C LEU A 454 -13.65 -27.67 29.36
N ARG A 455 -13.68 -28.99 29.13
CA ARG A 455 -12.96 -29.63 28.02
C ARG A 455 -13.41 -29.10 26.66
N THR A 456 -14.71 -28.86 26.48
CA THR A 456 -15.29 -28.32 25.24
C THR A 456 -14.97 -26.84 25.04
N ALA A 457 -14.97 -26.05 26.12
CA ALA A 457 -14.55 -24.65 26.10
C ALA A 457 -13.07 -24.52 25.75
N ALA A 458 -12.20 -25.31 26.39
CA ALA A 458 -10.77 -25.35 26.08
C ALA A 458 -10.51 -25.82 24.64
N GLY A 459 -11.23 -26.85 24.17
CA GLY A 459 -11.16 -27.30 22.78
C GLY A 459 -11.58 -26.22 21.78
N SER A 460 -12.66 -25.48 22.07
CA SER A 460 -13.13 -24.36 21.25
C SER A 460 -12.11 -23.22 21.22
N ALA A 461 -11.51 -22.87 22.36
CA ALA A 461 -10.48 -21.85 22.45
C ALA A 461 -9.18 -22.24 21.72
N ALA A 462 -8.76 -23.51 21.83
CA ALA A 462 -7.59 -24.02 21.10
C ALA A 462 -7.81 -23.99 19.58
N VAL A 463 -8.98 -24.44 19.12
CA VAL A 463 -9.34 -24.40 17.70
C VAL A 463 -9.43 -22.95 17.20
N ALA A 464 -10.00 -22.04 17.99
CA ALA A 464 -10.04 -20.61 17.67
C ALA A 464 -8.63 -20.01 17.58
N ALA A 465 -7.71 -20.39 18.48
CA ALA A 465 -6.32 -19.93 18.47
C ALA A 465 -5.55 -20.41 17.23
N ILE A 466 -5.73 -21.68 16.82
CA ILE A 466 -5.13 -22.23 15.60
C ILE A 466 -5.69 -21.48 14.37
N THR A 467 -7.01 -21.31 14.32
CA THR A 467 -7.69 -20.62 13.23
C THR A 467 -7.25 -19.16 13.11
N TYR A 468 -7.11 -18.47 14.25
CA TYR A 468 -6.57 -17.11 14.33
C TYR A 468 -5.17 -17.03 13.72
N LYS A 469 -4.27 -17.96 14.07
CA LYS A 469 -2.90 -17.96 13.51
C LYS A 469 -2.88 -18.11 12.00
N ILE A 470 -3.74 -18.96 11.45
CA ILE A 470 -3.85 -19.14 9.99
C ILE A 470 -4.38 -17.87 9.32
N ILE A 471 -5.40 -17.24 9.92
CA ILE A 471 -6.00 -16.00 9.41
C ILE A 471 -4.99 -14.83 9.41
N GLN A 472 -3.98 -14.86 10.28
CA GLN A 472 -2.92 -13.85 10.33
C GLN A 472 -1.80 -14.01 9.30
N ILE A 473 -1.79 -15.08 8.50
CA ILE A 473 -0.73 -15.29 7.50
C ILE A 473 -0.91 -14.31 6.33
N ASP A 474 -0.05 -13.28 6.24
CA ASP A 474 -0.16 -12.24 5.21
C ASP A 474 -0.10 -12.75 3.76
N PRO A 475 0.79 -13.70 3.39
CA PRO A 475 0.77 -14.30 2.06
C PRO A 475 -0.57 -14.97 1.72
N LEU A 476 -1.23 -15.57 2.71
CA LEU A 476 -2.51 -16.24 2.54
C LEU A 476 -3.64 -15.22 2.35
N GLN A 477 -3.66 -14.15 3.16
CA GLN A 477 -4.57 -13.00 3.01
C GLN A 477 -4.50 -12.42 1.59
N LEU A 478 -3.28 -12.15 1.11
CA LEU A 478 -3.06 -11.58 -0.21
C LEU A 478 -3.49 -12.54 -1.33
N THR A 479 -3.19 -13.84 -1.20
CA THR A 479 -3.54 -14.83 -2.22
C THR A 479 -5.05 -14.95 -2.39
N PHE A 480 -5.82 -15.02 -1.29
CA PHE A 480 -7.29 -15.09 -1.34
C PHE A 480 -7.93 -13.78 -1.80
N PHE A 481 -7.32 -12.64 -1.47
CA PHE A 481 -7.79 -11.34 -1.95
C PHE A 481 -7.57 -11.17 -3.47
N VAL A 482 -6.47 -11.71 -3.99
CA VAL A 482 -6.17 -11.69 -5.43
C VAL A 482 -7.00 -12.70 -6.21
N TYR A 483 -7.18 -13.89 -5.65
CA TYR A 483 -7.87 -15.02 -6.26
C TYR A 483 -9.06 -15.45 -5.38
N PRO A 484 -10.14 -14.64 -5.30
CA PRO A 484 -11.33 -15.01 -4.53
C PRO A 484 -11.99 -16.29 -5.07
N GLU A 485 -11.68 -16.71 -6.30
CA GLU A 485 -12.12 -17.97 -6.88
C GLU A 485 -11.69 -19.19 -6.05
N LEU A 486 -10.60 -19.09 -5.27
CA LEU A 486 -10.16 -20.15 -4.36
C LEU A 486 -11.24 -20.55 -3.33
N LEU A 487 -12.22 -19.69 -3.07
CA LEU A 487 -13.39 -20.04 -2.26
C LEU A 487 -14.18 -21.22 -2.84
N PHE A 488 -14.27 -21.34 -4.17
CA PHE A 488 -14.90 -22.49 -4.82
C PHE A 488 -14.14 -23.79 -4.52
N ALA A 489 -12.81 -23.74 -4.52
CA ALA A 489 -11.99 -24.88 -4.14
C ALA A 489 -12.22 -25.28 -2.66
N ILE A 490 -12.39 -24.31 -1.77
CA ILE A 490 -12.76 -24.58 -0.36
C ILE A 490 -14.13 -25.24 -0.27
N MET A 491 -15.13 -24.77 -1.03
CA MET A 491 -16.45 -25.41 -1.08
C MET A 491 -16.35 -26.87 -1.56
N GLY A 492 -15.53 -27.13 -2.57
CA GLY A 492 -15.21 -28.48 -3.04
C GLY A 492 -14.62 -29.36 -1.92
N LEU A 493 -13.62 -28.84 -1.18
CA LEU A 493 -13.04 -29.54 -0.03
C LEU A 493 -14.05 -29.81 1.08
N LEU A 494 -14.89 -28.82 1.42
CA LEU A 494 -15.95 -28.98 2.42
C LEU A 494 -16.96 -30.05 2.01
N LEU A 495 -17.29 -30.15 0.73
CA LEU A 495 -18.19 -31.17 0.21
C LEU A 495 -17.57 -32.58 0.29
N LEU A 496 -16.27 -32.71 0.02
CA LEU A 496 -15.53 -33.96 0.22
C LEU A 496 -15.52 -34.36 1.70
N LEU A 497 -15.22 -33.41 2.61
CA LEU A 497 -15.25 -33.60 4.06
C LEU A 497 -16.64 -33.97 4.59
N GLY A 498 -17.72 -33.41 4.02
CA GLY A 498 -19.09 -33.73 4.41
C GLY A 498 -19.50 -35.18 4.11
N ASN A 499 -18.84 -35.82 3.14
CA ASN A 499 -19.05 -37.23 2.82
C ASN A 499 -18.06 -38.18 3.50
N TYR A 500 -17.18 -37.65 4.37
CA TYR A 500 -16.21 -38.46 5.08
C TYR A 500 -16.88 -39.21 6.23
N SER A 501 -17.05 -40.53 6.08
CA SER A 501 -17.59 -41.43 7.11
C SER A 501 -16.50 -42.27 7.80
N GLY A 502 -15.26 -41.78 7.84
CA GLY A 502 -14.15 -42.48 8.50
C GLY A 502 -14.15 -42.30 10.01
N TYR A 503 -13.48 -43.21 10.73
CA TYR A 503 -13.27 -43.09 12.18
C TYR A 503 -12.42 -41.87 12.52
N ARG A 504 -12.71 -41.22 13.66
CA ARG A 504 -11.93 -40.08 14.14
C ARG A 504 -10.56 -40.55 14.63
N LEU A 505 -9.49 -39.77 14.43
CA LEU A 505 -8.15 -40.13 14.95
C LEU A 505 -8.16 -40.33 16.46
N SER A 506 -8.94 -39.54 17.19
CA SER A 506 -9.13 -39.70 18.64
C SER A 506 -9.78 -41.04 19.01
N GLU A 507 -10.65 -41.58 18.16
CA GLU A 507 -11.29 -42.88 18.38
C GLU A 507 -10.30 -44.03 18.14
N ILE A 508 -9.47 -43.92 17.09
CA ILE A 508 -8.43 -44.91 16.78
C ILE A 508 -7.43 -45.03 17.95
N LEU A 509 -7.00 -43.91 18.51
CA LEU A 509 -6.11 -43.89 19.68
C LEU A 509 -6.77 -44.49 20.92
N ARG A 510 -8.06 -44.19 21.16
CA ARG A 510 -8.81 -44.75 22.29
C ARG A 510 -9.00 -46.28 22.16
N PHE A 511 -9.25 -46.78 20.95
CA PHE A 511 -9.40 -48.22 20.71
C PHE A 511 -8.08 -48.97 20.79
N LYS A 512 -6.95 -48.34 20.43
CA LYS A 512 -5.62 -48.94 20.61
C LYS A 512 -5.29 -49.19 22.09
N VAL A 513 -5.62 -48.23 22.96
CA VAL A 513 -5.42 -48.36 24.42
C VAL A 513 -6.31 -49.44 25.06
N LEU A 514 -7.49 -49.70 24.48
CA LEU A 514 -8.37 -50.79 24.92
C LEU A 514 -7.91 -52.17 24.42
N GLY A 515 -7.29 -52.24 23.23
CA GLY A 515 -6.73 -53.47 22.68
C GLY A 515 -5.44 -53.95 23.35
N GLU A 516 -4.67 -53.04 23.97
CA GLU A 516 -3.48 -53.40 24.77
C GLU A 516 -3.81 -53.85 26.20
N LYS A 517 -5.08 -53.73 26.62
CA LYS A 517 -5.56 -54.13 27.96
C LYS A 517 -6.40 -55.41 27.97
N SER A 518 -6.50 -56.11 26.84
CA SER A 518 -7.19 -57.39 26.69
C SER A 518 -6.22 -58.55 26.60
#